data_AF-A0A9D5PA38-F1
#
_entry.id   AF-A0A9D5PA38-F1
#
_cell.length_a   1.000
_cell.length_b   1.000
_cell.length_c   1.000
_cell.angle_alpha   90.00
_cell.angle_beta   90.00
_cell.angle_gamma   90.00
#
_symmetry.space_group_name_H-M   'P 1'
#
loop_
_entity.id
_entity.type
_entity.pdbx_description
1 polymer ?
#
loop_
_entity_poly.entity_id
_entity_poly.type
_entity_poly.pdbx_seq_one_letter_code
_entity_poly.pdbx_strand_id
1 'polypeptide(L)'
;MGEDGHWRLSPAYDMGYPHNPNGGWTAMHQMSIAGNFENITKSDLLTFAKANNIKDANEVIEKVVEETAKWPAIARECDVPSEMIDGIYPNIYTYYFLISHFSRNLSEPLCLQGFSRSLMPLKPFAHGRFQRFLEGWRDFYAKSQKK
;
A
#
# COMPACT_ATOMS: atom_id res chain seq x y z
N MET A 1 15.57 20.91 -7.83
CA MET A 1 16.16 21.34 -9.11
C MET A 1 17.67 21.21 -8.97
N GLY A 2 18.36 20.64 -9.96
CA GLY A 2 19.82 20.64 -9.96
C GLY A 2 20.38 22.04 -10.19
N GLU A 3 21.67 22.22 -9.89
CA GLU A 3 22.39 23.48 -10.20
C GLU A 3 22.46 23.76 -11.71
N ASP A 4 22.27 22.72 -12.52
CA ASP A 4 22.11 22.74 -13.97
C ASP A 4 20.70 23.18 -14.45
N GLY A 5 19.77 23.45 -13.53
CA GLY A 5 18.39 23.82 -13.85
C GLY A 5 17.51 22.64 -14.24
N HIS A 6 18.02 21.40 -14.25
CA HIS A 6 17.23 20.23 -14.60
C HIS A 6 16.44 19.70 -13.39
N TRP A 7 15.18 19.34 -13.65
CA TRP A 7 14.33 18.69 -12.66
C TRP A 7 14.60 17.18 -12.65
N ARG A 8 14.76 16.62 -11.45
CA ARG A 8 14.86 15.18 -11.20
C ARG A 8 14.04 14.84 -9.97
N LEU A 9 13.55 13.61 -9.92
CA LEU A 9 12.95 13.08 -8.69
C LEU A 9 14.01 13.05 -7.59
N SER A 10 13.61 13.49 -6.40
CA SER A 10 14.39 13.23 -5.19
C SER A 10 14.34 11.74 -4.87
N PRO A 11 15.33 11.22 -4.12
CA PRO A 11 15.19 9.91 -3.49
C PRO A 11 13.89 9.83 -2.68
N ALA A 12 13.31 8.63 -2.59
CA ALA A 12 12.21 8.38 -1.68
C ALA A 12 12.69 8.58 -0.24
N TYR A 13 11.88 9.24 0.58
CA TYR A 13 12.10 9.47 2.00
C TYR A 13 10.83 9.13 2.77
N ASP A 14 10.93 9.02 4.10
CA ASP A 14 9.79 8.71 4.99
C ASP A 14 9.09 7.37 4.65
N MET A 15 9.90 6.36 4.31
CA MET A 15 9.40 4.99 4.12
C MET A 15 9.25 4.31 5.48
N GLY A 16 8.01 4.30 6.00
CA GLY A 16 7.63 3.57 7.20
C GLY A 16 6.62 2.45 6.91
N TYR A 17 6.40 1.57 7.89
CA TYR A 17 5.32 0.59 7.86
C TYR A 17 4.18 1.05 8.80
N PRO A 18 3.20 1.85 8.31
CA PRO A 18 2.13 2.37 9.14
C PRO A 18 0.91 1.43 9.21
N HIS A 19 0.97 0.25 8.60
CA HIS A 19 -0.20 -0.61 8.43
C HIS A 19 -0.74 -1.05 9.80
N ASN A 20 -2.00 -0.70 10.06
CA ASN A 20 -2.73 -1.12 11.24
C ASN A 20 -4.09 -1.62 10.77
N PRO A 21 -4.32 -2.95 10.75
CA PRO A 21 -5.58 -3.53 10.27
C PRO A 21 -6.78 -3.16 11.15
N ASN A 22 -6.55 -2.76 12.40
CA ASN A 22 -7.58 -2.25 13.31
C ASN A 22 -7.66 -0.71 13.31
N GLY A 23 -6.83 -0.05 12.50
CA GLY A 23 -6.78 1.40 12.37
C GLY A 23 -7.87 1.93 11.42
N GLY A 24 -8.17 3.22 11.52
CA GLY A 24 -9.11 3.86 10.60
C GLY A 24 -8.51 4.04 9.20
N TRP A 25 -7.57 4.96 9.06
CA TRP A 25 -7.06 5.38 7.74
C TRP A 25 -5.88 4.54 7.22
N THR A 26 -5.12 3.89 8.11
CA THR A 26 -3.94 3.07 7.77
C THR A 26 -4.26 1.59 7.49
N ALA A 27 -5.55 1.24 7.48
CA ALA A 27 -5.99 -0.10 7.10
C ALA A 27 -5.86 -0.34 5.58
N MET A 28 -5.87 0.72 4.78
CA MET A 28 -5.85 0.67 3.30
C MET A 28 -4.59 1.30 2.71
N HIS A 29 -4.33 0.97 1.43
CA HIS A 29 -3.30 1.64 0.65
C HIS A 29 -3.66 3.13 0.48
N GLN A 30 -2.68 4.04 0.60
CA GLN A 30 -2.95 5.48 0.63
C GLN A 30 -3.10 6.13 -0.75
N MET A 31 -2.65 5.44 -1.80
CA MET A 31 -2.84 5.85 -3.19
C MET A 31 -3.63 4.80 -3.95
N SER A 32 -4.57 5.20 -4.79
CA SER A 32 -5.27 4.24 -5.63
C SER A 32 -4.42 3.82 -6.82
N ILE A 33 -4.59 2.57 -7.22
CA ILE A 33 -4.05 2.04 -8.48
C ILE A 33 -5.25 1.74 -9.36
N ALA A 34 -5.39 2.52 -10.44
CA ALA A 34 -6.55 2.47 -11.32
C ALA A 34 -7.91 2.59 -10.59
N GLY A 35 -7.96 3.37 -9.50
CA GLY A 35 -9.17 3.56 -8.68
C GLY A 35 -9.35 2.56 -7.53
N ASN A 36 -8.52 1.52 -7.44
CA ASN A 36 -8.56 0.52 -6.37
C ASN A 36 -7.59 0.84 -5.23
N PHE A 37 -8.03 0.69 -3.98
CA PHE A 37 -7.23 0.93 -2.76
C PHE A 37 -6.87 -0.36 -2.01
N GLU A 38 -7.50 -1.49 -2.36
CA GLU A 38 -7.33 -2.80 -1.74
C GLU A 38 -7.31 -3.89 -2.82
N ASN A 39 -6.85 -5.09 -2.47
CA ASN A 39 -6.82 -6.28 -3.33
C ASN A 39 -6.16 -6.06 -4.70
N ILE A 40 -5.14 -5.19 -4.74
CA ILE A 40 -4.42 -4.82 -5.97
C ILE A 40 -3.64 -6.04 -6.47
N THR A 41 -3.90 -6.45 -7.71
CA THR A 41 -3.26 -7.59 -8.35
C THR A 41 -2.13 -7.18 -9.29
N LYS A 42 -1.29 -8.13 -9.70
CA LYS A 42 -0.29 -7.89 -10.76
C LYS A 42 -0.93 -7.44 -12.08
N SER A 43 -2.12 -7.94 -12.40
CA SER A 43 -2.86 -7.51 -13.60
C SER A 43 -3.24 -6.03 -13.53
N ASP A 44 -3.62 -5.53 -12.35
CA ASP A 44 -3.94 -4.12 -12.14
C ASP A 44 -2.70 -3.24 -12.32
N LEU A 45 -1.55 -3.69 -11.78
CA LEU A 45 -0.27 -3.01 -11.93
C LEU A 45 0.18 -2.95 -13.40
N LEU A 46 0.04 -4.05 -14.15
CA LEU A 46 0.40 -4.11 -15.57
C LEU A 46 -0.54 -3.23 -16.42
N THR A 47 -1.83 -3.21 -16.10
CA THR A 47 -2.81 -2.35 -16.76
C THR A 47 -2.50 -0.87 -16.50
N PHE A 48 -2.19 -0.52 -15.25
CA PHE A 48 -1.76 0.81 -14.86
C PHE A 48 -0.48 1.24 -15.59
N ALA A 49 0.52 0.34 -15.66
CA ALA A 49 1.78 0.59 -16.35
C ALA A 49 1.55 0.88 -17.85
N LYS A 50 0.72 0.07 -18.51
CA LYS A 50 0.35 0.26 -19.92
C LYS A 50 -0.33 1.60 -20.15
N ALA A 51 -1.25 2.01 -19.26
CA ALA A 51 -1.95 3.29 -19.37
C ALA A 51 -1.01 4.51 -19.19
N ASN A 52 0.11 4.34 -18.48
CA ASN A 52 1.08 5.40 -18.20
C ASN A 52 2.38 5.29 -19.01
N ASN A 53 2.42 4.44 -20.05
CA ASN A 53 3.60 4.20 -20.89
C ASN A 53 4.87 3.80 -20.10
N ILE A 54 4.70 3.07 -18.99
CA ILE A 54 5.81 2.54 -18.20
C ILE A 54 6.35 1.30 -18.93
N LYS A 55 7.63 1.35 -19.29
CA LYS A 55 8.34 0.24 -19.94
C LYS A 55 8.84 -0.77 -18.90
N ASP A 56 9.01 -2.02 -19.33
CA ASP A 56 9.61 -3.11 -18.53
C ASP A 56 8.93 -3.31 -17.17
N ALA A 57 7.62 -3.05 -17.11
CA ALA A 57 6.88 -3.05 -15.86
C ALA A 57 6.83 -4.43 -15.20
N ASN A 58 6.80 -5.51 -16.00
CA ASN A 58 6.79 -6.86 -15.47
C ASN A 58 8.11 -7.19 -14.75
N GLU A 59 9.23 -6.81 -15.38
CA GLU A 59 10.59 -6.99 -14.88
C GLU A 59 10.81 -6.16 -13.60
N VAL A 60 10.32 -4.91 -13.57
CA VAL A 60 10.37 -4.07 -12.38
C VAL A 60 9.56 -4.69 -11.24
N ILE A 61 8.35 -5.18 -11.51
CA ILE A 61 7.50 -5.83 -10.49
C ILE A 61 8.20 -7.08 -9.94
N GLU A 62 8.72 -7.95 -10.80
CA GLU A 62 9.41 -9.18 -10.40
C GLU A 62 10.64 -8.89 -9.55
N LYS A 63 11.45 -7.90 -9.94
CA LYS A 63 12.60 -7.48 -9.15
C LYS A 63 12.21 -6.95 -7.77
N VAL A 64 11.17 -6.11 -7.68
CA VAL A 64 10.69 -5.60 -6.39
C VAL A 64 10.18 -6.75 -5.51
N VAL A 65 9.45 -7.69 -6.10
CA VAL A 65 8.95 -8.89 -5.43
C VAL A 65 10.09 -9.74 -4.87
N GLU A 66 11.13 -10.00 -5.67
CA GLU A 66 12.32 -10.74 -5.25
C GLU A 66 13.12 -10.04 -4.14
N GLU A 67 13.37 -8.74 -4.27
CA GLU A 67 14.11 -7.99 -3.24
C GLU A 67 13.32 -7.89 -1.93
N THR A 68 12.00 -7.71 -2.02
CA THR A 68 11.14 -7.63 -0.85
C THR A 68 11.07 -8.98 -0.11
N ALA A 69 11.16 -10.11 -0.82
CA ALA A 69 11.23 -11.42 -0.18
C ALA A 69 12.46 -11.61 0.72
N LYS A 70 13.55 -10.88 0.47
CA LYS A 70 14.77 -10.89 1.29
C LYS A 70 14.64 -10.06 2.56
N TRP A 71 13.56 -9.30 2.73
CA TRP A 71 13.37 -8.35 3.82
C TRP A 71 13.63 -8.94 5.22
N PRO A 72 13.19 -10.15 5.59
CA PRO A 72 13.49 -10.69 6.92
C PRO A 72 14.97 -10.89 7.20
N ALA A 73 15.76 -11.24 6.18
CA ALA A 73 17.22 -11.39 6.34
C ALA A 73 17.86 -10.02 6.58
N ILE A 74 17.51 -9.04 5.74
CA ILE A 74 17.99 -7.65 5.84
C ILE A 74 17.58 -7.04 7.19
N ALA A 75 16.34 -7.25 7.63
CA ALA A 75 15.84 -6.72 8.89
C ALA A 75 16.61 -7.29 10.09
N ARG A 76 16.98 -8.57 10.06
CA ARG A 76 17.85 -9.18 11.08
C ARG A 76 19.26 -8.61 11.05
N GLU A 77 19.84 -8.41 9.87
CA GLU A 77 21.17 -7.79 9.72
C GLU A 77 21.21 -6.34 10.22
N CYS A 78 20.07 -5.64 10.18
CA CYS A 78 19.89 -4.30 10.71
C CYS A 78 19.41 -4.25 12.17
N ASP A 79 19.48 -5.36 12.91
CA ASP A 79 19.08 -5.46 14.33
C ASP A 79 17.62 -5.05 14.61
N VAL A 80 16.72 -5.23 13.64
CA VAL A 80 15.28 -5.01 13.85
C VAL A 80 14.75 -6.07 14.83
N PRO A 81 13.97 -5.69 15.87
CA PRO A 81 13.42 -6.65 16.82
C PRO A 81 12.59 -7.75 16.13
N SER A 82 12.78 -8.99 16.53
CA SER A 82 12.09 -10.15 15.92
C SER A 82 10.57 -10.02 15.95
N GLU A 83 10.00 -9.48 17.04
CA GLU A 83 8.56 -9.23 17.16
C GLU A 83 8.02 -8.31 16.04
N MET A 84 8.82 -7.31 15.64
CA MET A 84 8.47 -6.40 14.55
C MET A 84 8.60 -7.10 13.20
N ILE A 85 9.64 -7.92 13.01
CA ILE A 85 9.82 -8.73 11.80
C ILE A 85 8.62 -9.66 11.61
N ASP A 86 8.24 -10.39 12.66
CA ASP A 86 7.15 -11.35 12.64
C ASP A 86 5.77 -10.69 12.44
N GLY A 87 5.59 -9.45 12.92
CA GLY A 87 4.38 -8.67 12.68
C GLY A 87 4.25 -8.11 11.25
N ILE A 88 5.36 -7.74 10.63
CA ILE A 88 5.38 -7.11 9.29
C ILE A 88 5.43 -8.17 8.18
N TYR A 89 6.21 -9.23 8.37
CA TYR A 89 6.49 -10.21 7.31
C TYR A 89 5.25 -10.86 6.70
N PRO A 90 4.22 -11.30 7.45
CA PRO A 90 3.01 -11.90 6.87
C PRO A 90 2.29 -10.95 5.91
N ASN A 91 2.30 -9.65 6.20
CA ASN A 91 1.65 -8.64 5.37
C ASN A 91 2.45 -8.44 4.07
N ILE A 92 3.77 -8.36 4.16
CA ILE A 92 4.65 -8.34 2.99
C ILE A 92 4.45 -9.60 2.14
N TYR A 93 4.39 -10.78 2.76
CA TYR A 93 4.24 -12.07 2.08
C TYR A 93 2.87 -12.22 1.41
N THR A 94 1.81 -11.66 2.01
CA THR A 94 0.47 -11.66 1.42
C THR A 94 0.45 -10.85 0.13
N TYR A 95 1.05 -9.65 0.12
CA TYR A 95 1.20 -8.86 -1.10
C TYR A 95 2.10 -9.54 -2.13
N TYR A 96 3.23 -10.12 -1.70
CA TYR A 96 4.11 -10.93 -2.54
C TYR A 96 3.32 -12.04 -3.23
N PHE A 97 2.54 -12.82 -2.48
CA PHE A 97 1.79 -13.96 -3.01
C PHE A 97 0.70 -13.53 -3.99
N LEU A 98 -0.07 -12.50 -3.66
CA LEU A 98 -1.12 -11.96 -4.53
C LEU A 98 -0.56 -11.41 -5.85
N ILE A 99 0.61 -10.76 -5.81
CA ILE A 99 1.25 -10.20 -7.00
C ILE A 99 1.95 -11.29 -7.82
N SER A 100 2.59 -12.27 -7.19
CA SER A 100 3.35 -13.31 -7.92
C SER A 100 2.50 -14.47 -8.42
N HIS A 101 1.39 -14.82 -7.76
CA HIS A 101 0.65 -16.07 -8.04
C HIS A 101 -0.79 -15.89 -8.52
N PHE A 102 -1.41 -14.72 -8.36
CA PHE A 102 -2.82 -14.54 -8.73
C PHE A 102 -3.00 -13.72 -10.00
N SER A 103 -3.30 -14.42 -11.10
CA SER A 103 -3.76 -13.83 -12.36
C SER A 103 -5.11 -14.47 -12.74
N ARG A 104 -6.23 -13.84 -12.33
CA ARG A 104 -7.49 -13.67 -13.09
C ARG A 104 -8.74 -13.40 -12.24
N ASN A 105 -9.61 -12.57 -12.82
CA ASN A 105 -11.07 -12.55 -12.81
C ASN A 105 -11.78 -12.97 -11.51
N LEU A 106 -12.10 -11.98 -10.69
CA LEU A 106 -13.13 -12.09 -9.65
C LEU A 106 -14.53 -12.03 -10.30
N SER A 107 -14.99 -13.15 -10.86
CA SER A 107 -16.43 -13.40 -11.01
C SER A 107 -16.97 -14.32 -9.91
N GLU A 108 -16.16 -14.73 -8.93
CA GLU A 108 -16.62 -15.45 -7.76
C GLU A 108 -16.01 -14.87 -6.47
N PRO A 109 -16.82 -14.56 -5.46
CA PRO A 109 -16.32 -14.10 -4.18
C PRO A 109 -15.56 -15.25 -3.51
N LEU A 110 -14.29 -15.03 -3.20
CA LEU A 110 -13.53 -15.87 -2.27
C LEU A 110 -14.30 -15.89 -0.94
N CYS A 111 -15.05 -16.97 -0.76
CA CYS A 111 -15.73 -17.30 0.47
C CYS A 111 -14.67 -17.40 1.56
N LEU A 112 -14.76 -16.49 2.54
CA LEU A 112 -14.10 -16.58 3.83
C LEU A 112 -14.52 -17.89 4.52
N GLN A 113 -13.87 -19.01 4.19
CA GLN A 113 -13.95 -20.22 4.98
C GLN A 113 -12.72 -20.27 5.88
N GLY A 114 -12.86 -19.74 7.10
CA GLY A 114 -11.82 -19.89 8.11
C GLY A 114 -11.91 -19.01 9.36
N PHE A 115 -12.79 -18.02 9.42
CA PHE A 115 -12.99 -17.24 10.65
C PHE A 115 -14.42 -17.41 11.20
N SER A 116 -14.48 -18.05 12.37
CA SER A 116 -15.69 -18.33 13.13
C SER A 116 -16.55 -17.06 13.29
N ARG A 117 -17.77 -17.15 12.79
CA ARG A 117 -18.79 -16.10 12.83
C ARG A 117 -19.44 -16.12 14.22
N SER A 118 -18.99 -15.25 15.11
CA SER A 118 -19.78 -14.87 16.29
C SER A 118 -19.91 -13.35 16.37
N LEU A 119 -21.07 -12.90 15.89
CA LEU A 119 -21.85 -11.75 16.36
C LEU A 119 -21.13 -10.39 16.50
N MET A 120 -21.32 -9.50 15.51
CA MET A 120 -21.59 -8.08 15.78
C MET A 120 -22.28 -7.39 14.58
N PRO A 121 -23.23 -6.46 14.80
CA PRO A 121 -24.02 -5.86 13.73
C PRO A 121 -23.22 -4.76 13.01
N LEU A 122 -23.24 -4.81 11.68
CA LEU A 122 -22.75 -3.73 10.83
C LEU A 122 -23.56 -2.45 11.11
N LYS A 123 -22.91 -1.42 11.66
CA LYS A 123 -23.47 -0.06 11.70
C LYS A 123 -23.18 0.65 10.38
N PRO A 124 -24.15 1.39 9.82
CA PRO A 124 -23.96 2.14 8.57
C PRO A 124 -22.93 3.26 8.75
N PHE A 125 -22.09 3.41 7.73
CA PHE A 125 -20.96 4.33 7.60
C PHE A 125 -21.39 5.80 7.81
N ALA A 126 -20.78 6.48 8.78
CA ALA A 126 -21.00 7.90 9.03
C ALA A 126 -20.09 8.76 8.14
N HIS A 127 -20.69 9.36 7.10
CA HIS A 127 -20.09 10.29 6.13
C HIS A 127 -19.43 11.57 6.75
N GLY A 128 -19.66 11.86 8.03
CA GLY A 128 -19.30 13.17 8.63
C GLY A 128 -17.86 13.34 9.12
N ARG A 129 -17.08 12.26 9.32
CA ARG A 129 -15.71 12.37 9.87
C ARG A 129 -14.63 12.65 8.82
N PHE A 130 -14.88 12.30 7.57
CA PHE A 130 -13.94 12.52 6.46
C PHE A 130 -13.91 14.00 6.02
N GLN A 131 -15.05 14.68 6.00
CA GLN A 131 -15.12 16.12 5.70
C GLN A 131 -14.34 16.96 6.72
N ARG A 132 -14.47 16.68 8.02
CA ARG A 132 -13.74 17.41 9.07
C ARG A 132 -12.22 17.24 8.99
N PHE A 133 -11.75 16.08 8.53
CA PHE A 133 -10.33 15.86 8.31
C PHE A 133 -9.82 16.65 7.10
N LEU A 134 -10.54 16.62 5.97
CA LEU A 134 -10.17 17.39 4.78
C LEU A 134 -10.20 18.91 5.04
N GLU A 135 -11.14 19.40 5.84
CA GLU A 135 -11.18 20.81 6.26
C GLU A 135 -9.97 21.18 7.13
N GLY A 136 -9.63 20.35 8.12
CA GLY A 136 -8.44 20.56 8.96
C GLY A 136 -7.11 20.49 8.19
N TRP A 137 -7.02 19.59 7.21
CA TRP A 137 -5.84 19.44 6.36
C TRP A 137 -5.68 20.64 5.40
N ARG A 138 -6.79 21.15 4.87
CA ARG A 138 -6.80 22.35 4.00
C ARG A 138 -6.35 23.60 4.77
N ASP A 139 -6.76 23.75 6.02
CA ASP A 139 -6.35 24.86 6.89
C ASP A 139 -4.88 24.77 7.31
N PHE A 140 -4.38 23.56 7.58
CA PHE A 140 -2.96 23.32 7.84
C PHE A 140 -2.11 23.65 6.60
N TYR A 141 -2.51 23.15 5.43
CA TYR A 141 -1.80 23.39 4.18
C TYR A 141 -1.78 24.88 3.80
N ALA A 142 -2.91 25.59 3.94
CA ALA A 142 -2.99 27.02 3.69
C ALA A 142 -2.10 27.86 4.64
N LYS A 143 -1.91 27.43 5.89
CA LYS A 143 -0.98 28.08 6.83
C LYS A 143 0.49 27.81 6.50
N SER A 144 0.80 26.67 5.90
CA SER A 144 2.18 26.32 5.51
C SER A 144 2.72 27.12 4.33
N GLN A 145 1.84 27.69 3.49
CA GLN A 145 2.19 28.45 2.27
C GLN A 145 2.41 29.95 2.50
N LYS A 146 2.23 30.45 3.74
CA LYS A 146 2.44 31.87 4.12
C LYS A 146 3.74 32.11 4.90
N LYS A 147 4.77 31.28 4.68
CA LYS A 147 6.13 31.50 5.18
C LYS A 147 7.09 31.69 4.02
#